data_AF-A0A7Y9KRQ8-F1
#
_entry.id   AF-A0A7Y9KRQ8-F1
#
_cell.length_a   1.000
_cell.length_b   1.000
_cell.length_c   1.000
_cell.angle_alpha   90.00
_cell.angle_beta   90.00
_cell.angle_gamma   90.00
#
_symmetry.space_group_name_H-M   'P 1'
#
loop_
_entity.id
_entity.type
_entity.pdbx_description
1 polymer ?
#
loop_
_entity_poly.entity_id
_entity_poly.type
_entity_poly.pdbx_seq_one_letter_code
_entity_poly.pdbx_strand_id
1 'polypeptide(L)'
;MGFGRGFGGVVQQAIHAGTGVPRLWAAATRAGLGPTGAVEVLRVSQAALQAAATHGRGVPGRTNALRHFMWQATLTAKFGLDAARSIADAQEAGSPNRRDSRVDAHNNAAGQAYGSEHAAELAALSPSEAMTSLVPVALAKWESDELIWVRPH
;
A
#
# COMPACT_ATOMS: atom_id res chain seq x y z
N MET A 1 5.63 37.54 -0.83
CA MET A 1 5.27 36.87 0.43
C MET A 1 3.82 36.40 0.31
N GLY A 2 3.55 35.12 0.56
CA GLY A 2 2.22 34.52 0.48
C GLY A 2 2.25 33.14 1.11
N PHE A 3 2.11 33.10 2.44
CA PHE A 3 1.97 31.89 3.25
C PHE A 3 0.64 31.21 2.97
N GLY A 4 0.61 29.86 2.93
CA GLY A 4 -0.65 29.12 3.00
C GLY A 4 -0.75 27.75 2.33
N ARG A 5 0.30 26.90 2.31
CA ARG A 5 0.21 25.51 1.80
C ARG A 5 0.78 24.42 2.70
N GLY A 6 1.17 24.73 3.95
CA GLY A 6 1.82 23.76 4.84
C GLY A 6 0.90 23.05 5.84
N PHE A 7 0.00 23.78 6.49
CA PHE A 7 -0.68 23.27 7.70
C PHE A 7 -1.82 22.29 7.41
N GLY A 8 -2.63 22.51 6.37
CA GLY A 8 -3.75 21.64 6.02
C GLY A 8 -3.31 20.24 5.59
N GLY A 9 -2.19 20.11 4.87
CA GLY A 9 -1.64 18.83 4.46
C GLY A 9 -1.08 18.01 5.62
N VAL A 10 -0.46 18.67 6.61
CA VAL A 10 0.11 18.03 7.81
C VAL A 10 -0.99 17.55 8.74
N VAL A 11 -2.05 18.33 8.92
CA VAL A 11 -3.22 17.91 9.72
C VAL A 11 -3.96 16.77 9.04
N GLN A 12 -4.13 16.81 7.71
CA GLN A 12 -4.74 15.71 6.97
C GLN A 12 -3.90 14.43 7.05
N GLN A 13 -2.56 14.53 6.93
CA GLN A 13 -1.64 13.41 7.11
C GLN A 13 -1.65 12.86 8.55
N ALA A 14 -1.74 13.72 9.55
CA ALA A 14 -1.83 13.32 10.96
C ALA A 14 -3.16 12.63 11.29
N ILE A 15 -4.28 13.08 10.70
CA ILE A 15 -5.60 12.43 10.83
C ILE A 15 -5.62 11.10 10.06
N HIS A 16 -4.99 11.03 8.89
CA HIS A 16 -4.84 9.78 8.12
C HIS A 16 -3.95 8.77 8.86
N ALA A 17 -2.86 9.22 9.48
CA ALA A 17 -2.00 8.39 10.33
C ALA A 17 -2.71 7.97 11.63
N GLY A 18 -3.45 8.89 12.26
CA GLY A 18 -4.19 8.67 13.52
C GLY A 18 -5.38 7.72 13.40
N THR A 19 -5.97 7.57 12.22
CA THR A 19 -7.04 6.59 11.95
C THR A 19 -6.55 5.36 11.19
N GLY A 20 -5.44 5.45 10.45
CA GLY A 20 -4.86 4.35 9.70
C GLY A 20 -4.17 3.32 10.59
N VAL A 21 -3.36 3.76 11.56
CA VAL A 21 -2.61 2.85 12.45
C VAL A 21 -3.55 1.96 13.28
N PRO A 22 -4.57 2.49 14.01
CA PRO A 22 -5.50 1.64 14.75
C PRO A 22 -6.29 0.69 13.83
N ARG A 23 -6.63 1.14 12.62
CA ARG A 23 -7.39 0.34 11.65
C ARG A 23 -6.59 -0.84 11.11
N LEU A 24 -5.36 -0.60 10.68
CA LEU A 24 -4.47 -1.63 10.17
C LEU A 24 -4.07 -2.62 11.27
N TRP A 25 -3.84 -2.13 12.49
CA TRP A 25 -3.63 -3.00 13.66
C TRP A 25 -4.82 -3.92 13.88
N ALA A 26 -6.03 -3.37 13.96
CA ALA A 26 -7.25 -4.15 14.15
C ALA A 26 -7.55 -5.11 12.98
N ALA A 27 -7.18 -4.73 11.76
CA ALA A 27 -7.30 -5.60 10.59
C ALA A 27 -6.33 -6.78 10.65
N ALA A 28 -5.08 -6.52 11.03
CA ALA A 28 -4.07 -7.55 11.22
C ALA A 28 -4.49 -8.55 12.32
N THR A 29 -4.99 -8.06 13.46
CA THR A 29 -5.46 -8.95 14.53
C THR A 29 -6.69 -9.75 14.14
N ARG A 30 -7.66 -9.16 13.41
CA ARG A 30 -8.80 -9.91 12.86
C ARG A 30 -8.39 -10.95 11.82
N ALA A 31 -7.31 -10.70 11.09
CA ALA A 31 -6.70 -11.68 10.18
C ALA A 31 -5.93 -12.80 10.89
N GLY A 32 -5.94 -12.84 12.24
CA GLY A 32 -5.25 -13.86 13.04
C GLY A 32 -3.78 -13.57 13.30
N LEU A 33 -3.27 -12.39 12.92
CA LEU A 33 -1.89 -12.02 13.21
C LEU A 33 -1.73 -11.63 14.68
N GLY A 34 -0.70 -12.18 15.32
CA GLY A 34 -0.27 -11.76 16.66
C GLY A 34 0.34 -10.35 16.66
N PRO A 35 0.68 -9.80 17.85
CA PRO A 35 1.19 -8.43 17.98
C PRO A 35 2.40 -8.11 17.09
N THR A 36 3.35 -9.05 16.97
CA THR A 36 4.52 -8.89 16.09
C THR A 36 4.12 -8.76 14.63
N GLY A 37 3.16 -9.58 14.16
CA GLY A 37 2.63 -9.49 12.80
C GLY A 37 1.91 -8.18 12.55
N ALA A 38 1.13 -7.68 13.52
CA ALA A 38 0.47 -6.38 13.43
C ALA A 38 1.47 -5.22 13.34
N VAL A 39 2.56 -5.24 14.13
CA VAL A 39 3.65 -4.25 14.00
C VAL A 39 4.30 -4.32 12.61
N GLU A 40 4.54 -5.52 12.10
CA GLU A 40 5.17 -5.71 10.79
C GLU A 40 4.27 -5.20 9.65
N VAL A 41 2.94 -5.39 9.73
CA VAL A 41 1.98 -4.77 8.80
C VAL A 41 2.13 -3.24 8.78
N LEU A 42 2.30 -2.61 9.94
CA LEU A 42 2.51 -1.15 10.02
C LEU A 42 3.83 -0.73 9.37
N ARG A 43 4.91 -1.49 9.60
CA ARG A 43 6.22 -1.23 8.98
C ARG A 43 6.19 -1.38 7.47
N VAL A 44 5.55 -2.43 6.95
CA VAL A 44 5.34 -2.64 5.50
C VAL A 44 4.52 -1.50 4.92
N SER A 45 3.47 -1.07 5.61
CA SER A 45 2.62 0.05 5.17
C SER A 45 3.40 1.36 5.09
N GLN A 46 4.24 1.66 6.10
CA GLN A 46 5.11 2.83 6.11
C GLN A 46 6.16 2.77 4.99
N ALA A 47 6.81 1.63 4.80
CA ALA A 47 7.82 1.45 3.75
C ALA A 47 7.22 1.64 2.35
N ALA A 48 6.04 1.05 2.09
CA ALA A 48 5.33 1.21 0.82
C ALA A 48 4.94 2.67 0.55
N LEU A 49 4.48 3.40 1.57
CA LEU A 49 4.19 4.83 1.46
C LEU A 49 5.44 5.64 1.09
N GLN A 50 6.57 5.39 1.75
CA GLN A 50 7.83 6.08 1.49
C GLN A 50 8.37 5.78 0.09
N ALA A 51 8.46 4.51 -0.28
CA ALA A 51 8.95 4.10 -1.60
C ALA A 51 8.07 4.66 -2.72
N ALA A 52 6.75 4.56 -2.60
CA ALA A 52 5.84 5.10 -3.60
C ALA A 52 5.88 6.63 -3.70
N ALA A 53 6.06 7.35 -2.58
CA ALA A 53 6.21 8.80 -2.60
C ALA A 53 7.50 9.24 -3.32
N THR A 54 8.58 8.47 -3.19
CA THR A 54 9.86 8.71 -3.85
C THR A 54 9.77 8.41 -5.35
N HIS A 55 9.29 7.23 -5.73
CA HIS A 55 9.33 6.74 -7.11
C HIS A 55 8.10 7.09 -7.95
N GLY A 56 6.98 7.44 -7.30
CA GLY A 56 5.72 7.78 -7.97
C GLY A 56 5.58 9.25 -8.35
N ARG A 57 6.40 10.15 -7.79
CA ARG A 57 6.27 11.62 -7.91
C ARG A 57 6.22 12.09 -9.37
N GLY A 58 5.44 13.15 -9.62
CA GLY A 58 5.40 13.86 -10.91
C GLY A 58 4.46 13.27 -11.96
N VAL A 59 3.92 12.07 -11.71
CA VAL A 59 2.97 11.40 -12.61
C VAL A 59 1.64 11.19 -11.88
N PRO A 60 0.51 11.69 -12.39
CA PRO A 60 -0.81 11.48 -11.79
C PRO A 60 -1.10 9.98 -11.58
N GLY A 61 -1.61 9.62 -10.40
CA GLY A 61 -2.02 8.25 -10.06
C GLY A 61 -0.87 7.27 -9.73
N ARG A 62 0.33 7.49 -10.26
CA ARG A 62 1.46 6.54 -10.13
C ARG A 62 1.83 6.24 -8.68
N THR A 63 1.94 7.27 -7.82
CA THR A 63 2.22 7.09 -6.39
C THR A 63 1.21 6.15 -5.73
N ASN A 64 -0.08 6.27 -6.05
CA ASN A 64 -1.09 5.44 -5.42
C ASN A 64 -1.01 3.99 -5.95
N ALA A 65 -0.88 3.84 -7.26
CA ALA A 65 -0.80 2.54 -7.91
C ALA A 65 0.40 1.71 -7.43
N LEU A 66 1.59 2.31 -7.41
CA LEU A 66 2.81 1.68 -6.89
C LEU A 66 2.65 1.29 -5.43
N ARG A 67 2.08 2.17 -4.59
CA ARG A 67 1.87 1.89 -3.16
C ARG A 67 1.03 0.63 -2.98
N HIS A 68 -0.13 0.56 -3.63
CA HIS A 68 -1.06 -0.56 -3.48
C HIS A 68 -0.45 -1.89 -3.94
N PHE A 69 0.21 -1.88 -5.10
CA PHE A 69 0.91 -3.05 -5.62
C PHE A 69 1.99 -3.56 -4.65
N MET A 70 2.95 -2.71 -4.27
CA MET A 70 4.10 -3.13 -3.45
C MET A 70 3.67 -3.56 -2.04
N TRP A 71 2.70 -2.83 -1.47
CA TRP A 71 2.11 -3.14 -0.17
C TRP A 71 1.47 -4.52 -0.17
N GLN A 72 0.60 -4.82 -1.13
CA GLN A 72 -0.10 -6.09 -1.18
C GLN A 72 0.79 -7.26 -1.60
N ALA A 73 1.80 -7.05 -2.46
CA ALA A 73 2.80 -8.07 -2.75
C ALA A 73 3.55 -8.50 -1.49
N THR A 74 4.01 -7.51 -0.70
CA THR A 74 4.79 -7.80 0.52
C THR A 74 3.92 -8.44 1.61
N LEU A 75 2.69 -7.94 1.82
CA LEU A 75 1.77 -8.53 2.80
C LEU A 75 1.37 -9.96 2.42
N THR A 76 1.12 -10.22 1.14
CA THR A 76 0.75 -11.56 0.65
C THR A 76 1.90 -12.55 0.83
N ALA A 77 3.13 -12.14 0.50
CA ALA A 77 4.30 -12.98 0.71
C ALA A 77 4.54 -13.32 2.19
N LYS A 78 4.38 -12.34 3.08
CA LYS A 78 4.69 -12.50 4.51
C LYS A 78 3.59 -13.20 5.31
N PHE A 79 2.33 -12.95 4.99
CA PHE A 79 1.20 -13.35 5.83
C PHE A 79 0.17 -14.20 5.10
N GLY A 80 0.39 -14.49 3.81
CA GLY A 80 -0.55 -15.20 2.97
C GLY A 80 -1.65 -14.29 2.39
N LEU A 81 -2.31 -14.83 1.37
CA LEU A 81 -3.31 -14.12 0.57
C LEU A 81 -4.53 -13.67 1.40
N ASP A 82 -5.03 -14.53 2.28
CA ASP A 82 -6.24 -14.24 3.06
C ASP A 82 -6.02 -13.09 4.04
N ALA A 83 -4.87 -13.06 4.72
CA ALA A 83 -4.52 -11.97 5.61
C ALA A 83 -4.35 -10.65 4.84
N ALA A 84 -3.65 -10.69 3.69
CA ALA A 84 -3.45 -9.52 2.85
C ALA A 84 -4.76 -8.92 2.34
N ARG A 85 -5.72 -9.77 1.92
CA ARG A 85 -7.08 -9.37 1.52
C ARG A 85 -7.87 -8.75 2.65
N SER A 86 -7.91 -9.40 3.82
CA SER A 86 -8.60 -8.85 5.00
C SER A 86 -8.06 -7.47 5.40
N ILE A 87 -6.74 -7.27 5.28
CA ILE A 87 -6.10 -5.97 5.55
C ILE A 87 -6.45 -4.94 4.47
N ALA A 88 -6.47 -5.33 3.18
CA ALA A 88 -6.88 -4.47 2.08
C ALA A 88 -8.33 -3.99 2.25
N ASP A 89 -9.25 -4.90 2.50
CA ASP A 89 -10.68 -4.62 2.69
C ASP A 89 -10.90 -3.67 3.87
N ALA A 90 -10.17 -3.87 4.97
CA ALA A 90 -10.25 -2.99 6.12
C ALA A 90 -9.72 -1.58 5.81
N GLN A 91 -8.66 -1.45 5.01
CA GLN A 91 -8.15 -0.15 4.58
C GLN A 91 -9.16 0.57 3.68
N GLU A 92 -9.79 -0.14 2.75
CA GLU A 92 -10.79 0.40 1.82
C GLU A 92 -12.09 0.80 2.52
N ALA A 93 -12.53 0.05 3.54
CA ALA A 93 -13.70 0.41 4.37
C ALA A 93 -13.53 1.74 5.12
N GLY A 94 -12.28 2.20 5.30
CA GLY A 94 -11.96 3.51 5.87
C GLY A 94 -11.98 4.66 4.86
N SER A 95 -12.13 4.39 3.56
CA SER A 95 -12.10 5.41 2.50
C SER A 95 -13.52 5.87 2.12
N PRO A 96 -13.84 7.18 2.19
CA PRO A 96 -15.17 7.68 1.84
C PRO A 96 -15.49 7.68 0.32
N ASN A 97 -14.56 7.27 -0.56
CA ASN A 97 -14.71 7.43 -2.01
C ASN A 97 -14.75 6.09 -2.78
N ARG A 98 -15.95 5.63 -3.18
CA ARG A 98 -16.20 4.32 -3.81
C ARG A 98 -15.66 4.15 -5.25
N ARG A 99 -15.35 5.23 -5.98
CA ARG A 99 -14.72 5.13 -7.32
C ARG A 99 -13.22 4.86 -7.23
N ASP A 100 -12.59 5.36 -6.17
CA ASP A 100 -11.17 5.14 -5.85
C ASP A 100 -10.90 3.66 -5.54
N SER A 101 -11.87 3.00 -4.89
CA SER A 101 -11.70 1.63 -4.40
C SER A 101 -11.55 0.55 -5.48
N ARG A 102 -12.09 0.72 -6.70
CA ARG A 102 -11.90 -0.28 -7.77
C ARG A 102 -10.48 -0.28 -8.32
N VAL A 103 -9.88 0.90 -8.44
CA VAL A 103 -8.49 1.06 -8.89
C VAL A 103 -7.54 0.51 -7.84
N ASP A 104 -7.77 0.84 -6.57
CA ASP A 104 -7.00 0.30 -5.45
C ASP A 104 -7.12 -1.23 -5.39
N ALA A 105 -8.34 -1.78 -5.50
CA ALA A 105 -8.58 -3.23 -5.52
C ALA A 105 -7.86 -3.94 -6.68
N HIS A 106 -7.84 -3.35 -7.88
CA HIS A 106 -7.09 -3.90 -9.02
C HIS A 106 -5.58 -3.95 -8.74
N ASN A 107 -5.01 -2.84 -8.29
CA ASN A 107 -3.58 -2.76 -7.98
C ASN A 107 -3.21 -3.66 -6.79
N ASN A 108 -4.11 -3.77 -5.81
CA ASN A 108 -4.01 -4.72 -4.70
C ASN A 108 -3.97 -6.16 -5.22
N ALA A 109 -4.87 -6.54 -6.13
CA ALA A 109 -4.93 -7.88 -6.70
C ALA A 109 -3.67 -8.21 -7.52
N ALA A 110 -3.16 -7.26 -8.30
CA ALA A 110 -1.89 -7.42 -9.01
C ALA A 110 -0.72 -7.64 -8.03
N GLY A 111 -0.69 -6.89 -6.93
CA GLY A 111 0.26 -7.08 -5.85
C GLY A 111 0.13 -8.47 -5.22
N GLN A 112 -1.08 -8.89 -4.87
CA GLN A 112 -1.36 -10.21 -4.29
C GLN A 112 -0.86 -11.35 -5.18
N ALA A 113 -1.16 -11.32 -6.48
CA ALA A 113 -0.71 -12.33 -7.42
C ALA A 113 0.83 -12.44 -7.44
N TYR A 114 1.51 -11.30 -7.56
CA TYR A 114 2.98 -11.25 -7.52
C TYR A 114 3.53 -11.76 -6.19
N GLY A 115 2.93 -11.34 -5.07
CA GLY A 115 3.34 -11.75 -3.73
C GLY A 115 3.19 -13.26 -3.49
N SER A 116 2.15 -13.88 -4.06
CA SER A 116 1.96 -15.34 -4.01
C SER A 116 3.01 -16.08 -4.85
N GLU A 117 3.33 -15.58 -6.04
CA GLU A 117 4.32 -16.18 -6.94
C GLU A 117 5.76 -16.08 -6.36
N HIS A 118 6.08 -14.94 -5.74
CA HIS A 118 7.42 -14.63 -5.21
C HIS A 118 7.51 -14.72 -3.68
N ALA A 119 6.63 -15.52 -3.05
CA ALA A 119 6.47 -15.52 -1.60
C ALA A 119 7.77 -15.83 -0.84
N ALA A 120 8.53 -16.84 -1.28
CA ALA A 120 9.77 -17.25 -0.62
C ALA A 120 10.82 -16.14 -0.60
N GLU A 121 10.98 -15.42 -1.70
CA GLU A 121 11.95 -14.33 -1.84
C GLU A 121 11.54 -13.11 -1.01
N LEU A 122 10.29 -12.67 -1.15
CA LEU A 122 9.80 -11.45 -0.50
C LEU A 122 9.60 -11.63 1.02
N ALA A 123 9.23 -12.83 1.48
CA ALA A 123 9.03 -13.08 2.90
C ALA A 123 10.33 -12.94 3.71
N ALA A 124 11.48 -13.30 3.11
CA ALA A 124 12.80 -13.26 3.72
C ALA A 124 13.38 -11.84 3.86
N LEU A 125 12.87 -10.86 3.12
CA LEU A 125 13.36 -9.49 3.11
C LEU A 125 12.79 -8.66 4.26
N SER A 126 13.54 -7.68 4.75
CA SER A 126 12.96 -6.60 5.55
C SER A 126 11.98 -5.77 4.70
N PRO A 127 11.05 -5.01 5.31
CA PRO A 127 10.13 -4.16 4.57
C PRO A 127 10.82 -3.21 3.58
N SER A 128 11.95 -2.61 3.96
CA SER A 128 12.69 -1.68 3.09
C SER A 128 13.33 -2.38 1.89
N GLU A 129 13.91 -3.56 2.12
CA GLU A 129 14.50 -4.37 1.05
C GLU A 129 13.43 -4.89 0.09
N ALA A 130 12.27 -5.32 0.61
CA ALA A 130 11.13 -5.72 -0.21
C ALA A 130 10.63 -4.56 -1.09
N MET A 131 10.53 -3.33 -0.56
CA MET A 131 10.20 -2.18 -1.40
C MET A 131 11.26 -1.93 -2.46
N THR A 132 12.55 -2.03 -2.11
CA THR A 132 13.66 -1.80 -3.04
C THR A 132 13.62 -2.80 -4.21
N SER A 133 13.33 -4.08 -3.94
CA SER A 133 13.19 -5.10 -4.98
C SER A 133 11.91 -4.93 -5.81
N LEU A 134 10.82 -4.47 -5.20
CA LEU A 134 9.53 -4.31 -5.87
C LEU A 134 9.39 -3.01 -6.69
N VAL A 135 10.15 -1.95 -6.40
CA VAL A 135 10.10 -0.68 -7.16
C VAL A 135 10.28 -0.87 -8.67
N PRO A 136 11.33 -1.54 -9.19
CA PRO A 136 11.49 -1.73 -10.63
C PRO A 136 10.34 -2.53 -11.25
N VAL A 137 9.80 -3.52 -10.53
CA VAL A 137 8.64 -4.31 -10.96
C VAL A 137 7.38 -3.45 -11.04
N ALA A 138 7.12 -2.66 -10.00
CA ALA A 138 5.96 -1.78 -9.94
C ALA A 138 6.01 -0.71 -11.03
N LEU A 139 7.20 -0.17 -11.33
CA LEU A 139 7.41 0.75 -12.44
C LEU A 139 7.18 0.06 -13.79
N ALA A 140 7.73 -1.13 -14.01
CA ALA A 140 7.50 -1.87 -15.26
C ALA A 140 6.01 -2.15 -15.49
N LYS A 141 5.27 -2.55 -14.45
CA LYS A 141 3.82 -2.78 -14.52
C LYS A 141 3.01 -1.49 -14.71
N TRP A 142 3.51 -0.37 -14.20
CA TRP A 142 2.93 0.93 -14.49
C TRP A 142 3.10 1.31 -15.98
N GLU A 143 4.31 1.16 -16.53
CA GLU A 143 4.59 1.47 -17.93
C GLU A 143 3.88 0.53 -18.92
N SER A 144 3.50 -0.67 -18.49
CA SER A 144 2.71 -1.63 -19.29
C SER A 144 1.19 -1.49 -19.14
N ASP A 145 0.70 -0.46 -18.43
CA ASP A 145 -0.71 -0.26 -18.10
C ASP A 145 -1.35 -1.42 -17.28
N GLU A 146 -0.55 -2.31 -16.70
CA GLU A 146 -1.03 -3.35 -15.78
C GLU A 146 -1.47 -2.77 -14.43
N LEU A 147 -0.81 -1.71 -13.97
CA LEU A 147 -1.27 -0.91 -12.85
C LEU A 147 -2.12 0.26 -13.35
N ILE A 148 -3.30 0.42 -12.77
CA ILE A 148 -4.29 1.40 -13.24
C ILE A 148 -4.43 2.59 -12.29
N TRP A 149 -4.99 3.68 -12.79
CA TRP A 149 -5.28 4.88 -12.01
C TRP A 149 -6.54 5.60 -12.51
N VAL A 150 -7.12 6.46 -11.67
CA VAL A 150 -8.29 7.27 -12.04
C VAL A 150 -7.88 8.44 -12.92
N ARG A 151 -8.21 8.41 -14.22
CA ARG A 151 -7.97 9.53 -15.14
C ARG A 151 -8.94 10.68 -14.84
N PRO A 152 -8.48 11.92 -14.60
CA PRO A 152 -9.35 13.09 -14.52
C PRO A 152 -10.02 13.30 -15.87
N HIS A 153 -11.33 13.53 -15.85
CA HIS A 153 -12.17 13.80 -17.00
C HIS A 153 -11.93 15.23 -17.50
#